data_AF-A0AAW0UBE4-F1
#
_entry.id   AF-A0AAW0UBE4-F1
#
_cell.length_a   1.000
_cell.length_b   1.000
_cell.length_c   1.000
_cell.angle_alpha   90.00
_cell.angle_beta   90.00
_cell.angle_gamma   90.00
#
_symmetry.space_group_name_H-M   'P 1'
#
loop_
_entity.id
_entity.type
_entity.pdbx_description
1 polymer ?
#
loop_
_entity_poly.entity_id
_entity_poly.type
_entity_poly.pdbx_seq_one_letter_code
_entity_poly.pdbx_strand_id
1 'polypeptide(L)'
;MKSFLLALVMVVVVSLVASRRYIPCPPEVSARCPPLGNMAVLLPHPHFCSKYCECVDEGLAYVLPCPEKLLWDEKINTCNWPDNVDCGNRPVQLF
;
A
#
# COMPACT_ATOMS: atom_id res chain seq x y z
N MET A 1 -28.57 26.33 8.53
CA MET A 1 -28.94 24.91 8.26
C MET A 1 -28.17 24.32 7.07
N LYS A 2 -28.17 24.95 5.87
CA LYS A 2 -27.45 24.44 4.68
C LYS A 2 -25.92 24.35 4.85
N SER A 3 -25.31 25.28 5.56
CA SER A 3 -23.85 25.26 5.86
C SER A 3 -23.43 24.06 6.73
N PHE A 4 -24.25 23.70 7.73
CA PHE A 4 -24.01 22.52 8.57
C PHE A 4 -24.16 21.21 7.77
N LEU A 5 -25.14 21.14 6.87
CA LEU A 5 -25.32 20.02 5.95
C LEU A 5 -24.11 19.86 5.02
N LEU A 6 -23.59 20.97 4.47
CA LEU A 6 -22.37 20.94 3.64
C LEU A 6 -21.14 20.47 4.42
N ALA A 7 -20.96 20.95 5.66
CA ALA A 7 -19.86 20.51 6.52
C ALA A 7 -19.96 19.01 6.86
N LEU A 8 -21.14 18.50 7.19
CA LEU A 8 -21.35 17.07 7.48
C LEU A 8 -21.09 16.20 6.26
N VAL A 9 -21.56 16.61 5.08
CA VAL A 9 -21.30 15.88 3.82
C VAL A 9 -19.80 15.86 3.52
N MET A 10 -19.09 16.96 3.70
CA MET A 10 -17.64 17.01 3.51
C MET A 10 -16.90 16.10 4.50
N VAL A 11 -17.30 16.07 5.77
CA VAL A 11 -16.70 15.17 6.78
C VAL A 11 -16.92 13.70 6.40
N VAL A 12 -18.14 13.32 6.03
CA VAL A 12 -18.48 11.95 5.61
C VAL A 12 -17.68 11.55 4.36
N VAL A 13 -17.60 12.43 3.36
CA VAL A 13 -16.81 12.20 2.14
C VAL A 13 -15.33 12.08 2.47
N VAL A 14 -14.76 12.93 3.34
CA VAL A 14 -13.36 12.85 3.77
C VAL A 14 -13.07 11.54 4.50
N SER A 15 -13.94 11.09 5.41
CA SER A 15 -13.78 9.82 6.12
C SER A 15 -13.88 8.60 5.20
N LEU A 16 -14.81 8.62 4.24
CA LEU A 16 -14.96 7.56 3.22
C LEU A 16 -13.79 7.53 2.22
N VAL A 17 -13.15 8.68 1.96
CA VAL A 17 -11.96 8.75 1.11
C VAL A 17 -10.71 8.33 1.87
N ALA A 18 -10.56 8.71 3.13
CA ALA A 18 -9.43 8.31 3.98
C ALA A 18 -9.39 6.79 4.22
N SER A 19 -10.54 6.16 4.41
CA SER A 19 -10.64 4.70 4.60
C SER A 19 -10.18 3.88 3.39
N ARG A 20 -10.25 4.41 2.16
CA ARG A 20 -9.74 3.73 0.96
C ARG A 20 -8.21 3.65 0.90
N ARG A 21 -7.49 4.41 1.70
CA ARG A 21 -6.01 4.40 1.74
C ARG A 21 -5.43 3.34 2.67
N TYR A 22 -6.26 2.75 3.52
CA TYR A 22 -5.86 1.79 4.55
C TYR A 22 -6.29 0.36 4.17
N ILE A 23 -5.83 -0.14 3.01
CA ILE A 23 -6.02 -1.56 2.65
C ILE A 23 -4.92 -2.36 3.35
N PRO A 24 -5.23 -3.22 4.34
CA PRO A 24 -4.21 -3.99 5.03
C PRO A 24 -3.57 -5.00 4.08
N CYS A 25 -2.26 -5.21 4.23
CA CYS A 25 -1.58 -6.32 3.58
C CYS A 25 -1.94 -7.66 4.23
N PRO A 26 -1.69 -8.79 3.54
CA PRO A 26 -1.84 -10.11 4.12
C PRO A 26 -1.10 -10.24 5.47
N PRO A 27 -1.68 -10.91 6.49
CA PRO A 27 -1.12 -10.96 7.84
C PRO A 27 0.32 -11.49 7.92
N GLU A 28 0.71 -12.37 7.01
CA GLU A 28 2.08 -12.90 6.93
C GLU A 28 3.12 -11.80 6.64
N VAL A 29 2.71 -10.74 5.95
CA VAL A 29 3.55 -9.57 5.69
C VAL A 29 3.63 -8.67 6.93
N SER A 30 2.51 -8.42 7.61
CA SER A 30 2.49 -7.63 8.85
C SER A 30 3.30 -8.28 9.97
N ALA A 31 3.34 -9.62 10.03
CA ALA A 31 4.21 -10.35 10.97
C ALA A 31 5.72 -10.08 10.78
N ARG A 32 6.11 -9.51 9.64
CA ARG A 32 7.50 -9.11 9.33
C ARG A 32 7.78 -7.64 9.64
N CYS A 33 6.78 -6.86 10.04
CA CYS A 33 6.98 -5.47 10.43
C CYS A 33 7.68 -5.37 11.79
N PRO A 34 8.56 -4.37 11.98
CA PRO A 34 9.14 -4.11 13.29
C PRO A 34 8.06 -3.60 14.26
N PRO A 35 8.12 -3.95 15.56
CA PRO A 35 7.15 -3.49 16.55
C PRO A 35 7.23 -1.99 16.84
N LEU A 36 8.42 -1.39 16.65
CA LEU A 36 8.69 0.04 16.78
C LEU A 36 9.73 0.43 15.74
N GLY A 37 9.52 1.52 15.02
CA GLY A 37 10.48 1.99 14.03
C GLY A 37 10.18 3.39 13.52
N ASN A 38 11.21 4.22 13.42
CA ASN A 38 11.17 5.52 12.75
C ASN A 38 11.55 5.43 11.26
N MET A 39 11.72 4.21 10.73
CA MET A 39 12.09 3.94 9.34
C MET A 39 10.94 3.21 8.66
N ALA A 40 10.55 3.70 7.49
CA ALA A 40 9.60 3.01 6.63
C ALA A 40 10.21 1.68 6.17
N VAL A 41 9.56 0.57 6.52
CA VAL A 41 9.94 -0.77 6.05
C VAL A 41 9.01 -1.12 4.90
N LEU A 42 9.59 -1.31 3.71
CA LEU A 42 8.86 -1.69 2.52
C LEU A 42 9.05 -3.19 2.26
N LEU A 43 7.95 -3.90 2.02
CA LEU A 43 7.90 -5.34 1.85
C LEU A 43 7.15 -5.69 0.55
N PRO A 44 7.51 -6.79 -0.14
CA PRO A 44 6.79 -7.21 -1.32
C PRO A 44 5.38 -7.71 -0.99
N HIS A 45 4.40 -7.40 -1.83
CA HIS A 45 3.09 -8.04 -1.74
C HIS A 45 3.19 -9.50 -2.23
N PRO A 46 2.70 -10.50 -1.49
CA PRO A 46 2.90 -11.93 -1.82
C PRO A 46 2.17 -12.42 -3.08
N HIS A 47 1.27 -11.61 -3.65
CA HIS A 47 0.31 -12.04 -4.67
C HIS A 47 0.17 -11.08 -5.83
N PHE A 48 0.78 -9.88 -5.78
CA PHE A 48 0.66 -8.90 -6.85
C PHE A 48 1.99 -8.19 -7.04
N CYS A 49 2.61 -8.34 -8.20
CA CYS A 49 3.91 -7.71 -8.46
C CYS A 49 3.81 -6.19 -8.62
N SER A 50 2.64 -5.69 -9.03
CA SER A 50 2.29 -4.28 -9.13
C SER A 50 1.96 -3.62 -7.79
N LYS A 51 2.18 -4.30 -6.65
CA LYS A 51 1.90 -3.79 -5.31
C LYS A 51 3.03 -4.13 -4.35
N TYR A 52 3.17 -3.29 -3.34
CA TYR A 52 4.06 -3.50 -2.20
C TYR A 52 3.32 -3.16 -0.91
N CYS A 53 3.97 -3.40 0.21
CA CYS A 53 3.45 -3.20 1.55
C CYS A 53 4.37 -2.24 2.29
N GLU A 54 3.82 -1.20 2.89
CA GLU A 54 4.55 -0.32 3.80
C GLU A 54 4.14 -0.65 5.23
N CYS A 55 5.13 -0.97 6.06
CA CYS A 55 4.93 -1.08 7.50
C CYS A 55 4.72 0.31 8.09
N VAL A 56 3.70 0.44 8.90
CA VAL A 56 3.42 1.61 9.73
C VAL A 56 3.74 1.31 11.19
N ASP A 57 3.56 2.32 12.04
CA ASP A 57 3.60 2.16 13.49
C ASP A 57 2.65 1.03 13.94
N GLU A 58 3.01 0.38 15.06
CA GLU A 58 2.28 -0.75 15.65
C GLU A 58 2.41 -2.10 14.90
N GLY A 59 3.29 -2.18 13.89
CA GLY A 59 3.60 -3.45 13.22
C GLY A 59 2.57 -3.89 12.18
N LEU A 60 1.69 -2.99 11.75
CA LEU A 60 0.76 -3.24 10.64
C LEU A 60 1.39 -2.85 9.31
N ALA A 61 0.98 -3.52 8.24
CA ALA A 61 1.40 -3.19 6.87
C ALA A 61 0.19 -2.86 6.01
N TYR A 62 0.32 -1.84 5.16
CA TYR A 62 -0.73 -1.45 4.21
C TYR A 62 -0.26 -1.58 2.77
N VAL A 63 -1.19 -1.97 1.90
CA VAL A 63 -0.98 -2.15 0.46
C VAL A 63 -0.80 -0.79 -0.20
N LEU A 64 0.27 -0.65 -0.96
CA LEU A 64 0.53 0.47 -1.85
C LEU A 64 0.68 -0.05 -3.29
N PRO A 65 -0.05 0.53 -4.25
CA PRO A 65 0.15 0.20 -5.67
C PRO A 65 1.43 0.87 -6.19
N CYS A 66 2.13 0.17 -7.06
CA CYS A 66 3.14 0.82 -7.90
C CYS A 66 2.45 1.77 -8.89
N PRO A 67 3.06 2.93 -9.20
CA PRO A 67 2.54 3.83 -10.22
C PRO A 67 2.48 3.16 -11.60
N GLU A 68 1.43 3.44 -12.35
CA GLU A 68 1.25 3.01 -13.74
C GLU A 68 1.47 1.49 -13.94
N LYS A 69 2.42 1.12 -14.81
CA LYS A 69 2.79 -0.26 -15.15
C LYS A 69 4.11 -0.68 -14.50
N LEU A 70 4.56 0.04 -13.47
CA LEU A 70 5.77 -0.30 -12.73
C LEU A 70 5.52 -1.46 -11.77
N LEU A 71 6.59 -2.18 -11.43
CA LEU A 71 6.56 -3.38 -10.61
C LEU A 71 7.49 -3.22 -9.42
N TRP A 72 7.12 -3.83 -8.30
CA TRP A 72 7.92 -3.77 -7.08
C TRP A 72 9.25 -4.52 -7.24
N ASP A 73 10.34 -3.77 -7.18
CA ASP A 73 11.72 -4.26 -7.25
C ASP A 73 12.32 -4.34 -5.84
N GLU A 74 12.37 -5.56 -5.30
CA GLU A 74 12.94 -5.84 -3.98
C GLU A 74 14.44 -5.52 -3.90
N LYS A 75 15.17 -5.47 -5.03
CA LYS A 75 16.61 -5.21 -5.05
C LYS A 75 16.94 -3.75 -4.73
N ILE A 76 16.07 -2.83 -5.14
CA ILE A 76 16.24 -1.39 -4.96
C ILE A 76 15.16 -0.77 -4.06
N ASN A 77 14.26 -1.58 -3.50
CA ASN A 77 13.15 -1.18 -2.63
C ASN A 77 12.29 -0.04 -3.22
N THR A 78 11.98 -0.12 -4.50
CA THR A 78 11.07 0.83 -5.17
C THR A 78 10.40 0.19 -6.38
N CYS A 79 9.44 0.90 -6.97
CA CYS A 79 8.81 0.50 -8.22
C CYS A 79 9.76 0.78 -9.40
N ASN A 80 9.95 -0.21 -10.28
CA ASN A 80 10.86 -0.17 -11.42
C ASN A 80 10.16 -0.65 -12.70
N TRP A 81 10.81 -0.44 -13.84
CA TRP A 81 10.31 -0.89 -15.14
C TRP A 81 10.23 -2.42 -15.20
N PRO A 82 9.18 -2.99 -15.82
CA PRO A 82 8.99 -4.45 -15.90
C PRO A 82 10.21 -5.22 -16.40
N ASP A 83 10.94 -4.66 -17.37
CA ASP A 83 12.14 -5.30 -17.96
C ASP A 83 13.30 -5.48 -16.96
N ASN A 84 13.27 -4.76 -15.84
CA ASN A 84 14.30 -4.80 -14.78
C ASN A 84 13.88 -5.63 -13.56
N VAL A 85 12.62 -6.09 -13.49
CA VAL A 85 12.05 -6.71 -12.29
C VAL A 85 11.78 -8.18 -12.53
N ASP A 86 12.28 -9.02 -11.60
CA ASP A 86 11.86 -10.41 -11.52
C ASP A 86 10.69 -10.53 -10.53
N CYS A 87 9.49 -10.80 -11.06
CA CYS A 87 8.28 -10.97 -10.26
C CYS A 87 8.16 -12.36 -9.63
N GLY A 88 9.00 -13.33 -10.02
CA GLY A 88 8.81 -14.74 -9.69
C GLY A 88 7.39 -15.20 -10.04
N ASN A 89 6.70 -15.79 -9.06
CA ASN A 89 5.33 -16.29 -9.24
C ASN A 89 4.23 -15.24 -8.99
N ARG A 90 4.59 -13.98 -8.70
CA ARG A 90 3.60 -12.93 -8.41
C ARG A 90 2.98 -12.43 -9.72
N PRO A 91 1.66 -12.56 -9.93
CA PRO A 91 1.04 -12.08 -11.15
C PRO A 91 1.16 -10.55 -11.30
N VAL A 92 1.36 -10.12 -12.54
CA VAL A 92 1.32 -8.73 -12.96
C VAL A 92 -0.13 -8.37 -13.25
N GLN A 93 -0.88 -7.97 -12.22
CA GLN A 93 -2.19 -7.37 -12.43
C GLN A 93 -1.98 -5.92 -12.86
N LEU A 94 -2.02 -5.71 -14.17
CA LEU A 94 -2.14 -4.38 -14.77
C LEU A 94 -3.61 -3.97 -14.61
N PHE A 95 -3.85 -2.89 -13.87
CA PHE A 95 -5.19 -2.34 -13.63
C PHE A 95 -5.86 -1.93 -14.94
#